data_AF-A0A1V6GIN2-F1
#
_entry.id   AF-A0A1V6GIN2-F1
#
_cell.length_a   1.000
_cell.length_b   1.000
_cell.length_c   1.000
_cell.angle_alpha   90.00
_cell.angle_beta   90.00
_cell.angle_gamma   90.00
#
_symmetry.space_group_name_H-M   'P 1'
#
loop_
_entity.id
_entity.type
_entity.pdbx_description
1 polymer ?
#
loop_
_entity_poly.entity_id
_entity_poly.type
_entity_poly.pdbx_seq_one_letter_code
_entity_poly.pdbx_strand_id
1 'polypeptide(L)'
;MTYAEAMDTTGSDKPDLRFGLRFVDVTDVFTQTRYAIFRQILQRGGCIKGLNIKGQSERLSKNVLQNEYAKEIAPSFGAKGMTWMRAENGTLESNIVQFFSAQELDELRRRFAVEDGDVLIMVADPSARVVASALGNLRLHLANRLGLIPADTFCPLWVTDFPLFEPTDEGGVTSTHHPFTAPHRTDFDPSNVEELLSLRSRAYDLIMNGEELGGGSIRIHDRAVQRKIFAALGLSDDEIQSRFGFFLRAFDFGAPPHGGLALGMDRLVSMILQTPSIREVIAFPKNRSAACPLTGAPSAVKREQLAELGLLDLGGATALPGAEAQEDRVDRVSWVSRIGVSEQERPVMEAVLTQAETLAEQATAHAGTEAPIRSVAPVANRTRPGTEAHRSPLAEAGLLFKNAPAVKGAYFKVASVLE
;
A
#
# COMPACT_ATOMS: atom_id res chain seq x y z
N MET A 1 10.52 10.80 -2.15
CA MET A 1 10.49 10.58 -3.61
C MET A 1 9.03 10.65 -4.02
N THR A 2 8.69 11.32 -5.12
CA THR A 2 7.28 11.28 -5.58
C THR A 2 7.00 9.95 -6.27
N TYR A 3 5.75 9.51 -6.31
CA TYR A 3 5.32 8.32 -7.05
C TYR A 3 5.76 8.41 -8.52
N ALA A 4 5.58 9.59 -9.12
CA ALA A 4 6.02 9.84 -10.49
C ALA A 4 7.53 9.61 -10.65
N GLU A 5 8.37 10.16 -9.77
CA GLU A 5 9.82 9.93 -9.82
C GLU A 5 10.18 8.44 -9.61
N ALA A 6 9.51 7.76 -8.68
CA ALA A 6 9.74 6.35 -8.39
C ALA A 6 9.45 5.48 -9.63
N MET A 7 8.26 5.64 -10.22
CA MET A 7 7.87 4.95 -11.45
C MET A 7 8.76 5.31 -12.63
N ASP A 8 9.08 6.59 -12.80
CA ASP A 8 9.81 7.10 -13.97
C ASP A 8 11.28 6.65 -13.99
N THR A 9 11.87 6.45 -12.80
CA THR A 9 13.30 6.14 -12.65
C THR A 9 13.58 4.70 -12.20
N THR A 10 12.58 3.95 -11.73
CA THR A 10 12.78 2.57 -11.25
C THR A 10 11.68 1.60 -11.64
N GLY A 11 10.55 2.09 -12.16
CA GLY A 11 9.44 1.25 -12.63
C GLY A 11 8.61 0.64 -11.52
N SER A 12 8.78 1.10 -10.27
CA SER A 12 8.03 0.64 -9.11
C SER A 12 7.75 1.79 -8.15
N ASP A 13 6.58 1.74 -7.54
CA ASP A 13 6.13 2.55 -6.41
C ASP A 13 6.78 2.15 -5.07
N LYS A 14 7.42 0.99 -5.03
CA LYS A 14 8.23 0.48 -3.93
C LYS A 14 9.68 0.21 -4.37
N PRO A 15 10.44 1.25 -4.73
CA PRO A 15 11.77 1.07 -5.30
C PRO A 15 12.77 0.51 -4.29
N ASP A 16 13.58 -0.47 -4.71
CA ASP A 16 14.81 -0.81 -3.99
C ASP A 16 15.92 0.14 -4.40
N LEU A 17 16.30 1.05 -3.51
CA LEU A 17 17.32 2.09 -3.75
C LEU A 17 18.72 1.71 -3.28
N ARG A 18 18.93 0.48 -2.79
CA ARG A 18 20.26 0.04 -2.33
C ARG A 18 21.30 -0.08 -3.45
N PHE A 19 20.85 -0.11 -4.69
CA PHE A 19 21.68 -0.19 -5.89
C PHE A 19 21.20 0.80 -6.96
N GLY A 20 22.07 1.07 -7.95
CA GLY A 20 21.80 2.02 -9.02
C GLY A 20 20.82 1.51 -10.08
N LEU A 21 21.25 1.54 -11.35
CA LEU A 21 20.46 1.12 -12.52
C LEU A 21 19.13 1.87 -12.66
N ARG A 22 19.10 3.17 -12.33
CA ARG A 22 17.94 4.01 -12.57
C ARG A 22 17.72 4.21 -14.07
N PHE A 23 16.47 4.38 -14.47
CA PHE A 23 16.12 4.61 -15.85
C PHE A 23 16.57 6.00 -16.28
N VAL A 24 16.93 6.10 -17.54
CA VAL A 24 17.13 7.38 -18.19
C VAL A 24 16.23 7.41 -19.41
N ASP A 25 15.40 8.44 -19.49
CA ASP A 25 14.59 8.73 -20.66
C ASP A 25 15.50 9.34 -21.74
N VAL A 26 15.43 8.78 -22.94
CA VAL A 26 16.18 9.21 -24.13
C VAL A 26 15.26 9.32 -25.35
N THR A 27 13.95 9.43 -25.12
CA THR A 27 12.93 9.56 -26.17
C THR A 27 13.20 10.78 -27.07
N ASP A 28 13.66 11.89 -26.48
CA ASP A 28 13.99 13.14 -27.18
C ASP A 28 15.22 13.00 -28.09
N VAL A 29 16.17 12.13 -27.74
CA VAL A 29 17.39 11.86 -28.52
C VAL A 29 17.05 11.28 -29.90
N PHE A 30 15.99 10.48 -29.99
CA PHE A 30 15.64 9.73 -31.20
C PHE A 30 14.56 10.39 -32.06
N THR A 31 14.21 11.66 -31.81
CA THR A 31 13.16 12.39 -32.57
C THR A 31 13.39 12.41 -34.08
N GLN A 32 14.65 12.41 -34.53
CA GLN A 32 15.03 12.37 -35.94
C GLN A 32 15.65 11.03 -36.37
N THR A 33 15.45 9.97 -35.59
CA THR A 33 16.14 8.70 -35.80
C THR A 33 15.81 8.07 -37.15
N ARG A 34 16.83 7.46 -37.77
CA ARG A 34 16.66 6.67 -39.00
C ARG A 34 16.23 5.23 -38.72
N TYR A 35 16.33 4.78 -37.48
CA TYR A 35 15.98 3.43 -37.09
C TYR A 35 14.46 3.21 -37.12
N ALA A 36 14.00 2.33 -38.02
CA ALA A 36 12.59 2.18 -38.35
C ALA A 36 11.71 1.82 -37.14
N ILE A 37 12.21 0.95 -36.25
CA ILE A 37 11.47 0.49 -35.07
C ILE A 37 11.21 1.66 -34.12
N PHE A 38 12.25 2.43 -33.76
CA PHE A 38 12.10 3.58 -32.86
C PHE A 38 11.20 4.65 -33.47
N ARG A 39 11.37 4.96 -34.76
CA ARG A 39 10.49 5.90 -35.47
C ARG A 39 9.02 5.48 -35.41
N GLN A 40 8.70 4.20 -35.63
CA GLN A 40 7.32 3.70 -35.55
C GLN A 40 6.73 3.82 -34.13
N ILE A 41 7.55 3.64 -33.11
CA ILE A 41 7.15 3.78 -31.70
C ILE A 41 6.87 5.26 -31.38
N LEU A 42 7.78 6.16 -31.77
CA LEU A 42 7.64 7.59 -31.56
C LEU A 42 6.42 8.17 -32.29
N GLN A 43 6.13 7.70 -33.51
CA GLN A 43 4.92 8.10 -34.27
C GLN A 43 3.61 7.75 -33.55
N ARG A 44 3.64 6.79 -32.61
CA ARG A 44 2.50 6.39 -31.78
C ARG A 44 2.49 7.07 -30.40
N GLY A 45 3.32 8.09 -30.20
CA GLY A 45 3.50 8.76 -28.91
C GLY A 45 4.25 7.91 -27.87
N GLY A 46 5.04 6.94 -28.34
CA GLY A 46 5.75 6.00 -27.46
C GLY A 46 6.95 6.58 -26.73
N CYS A 47 7.53 5.75 -25.88
CA CYS A 47 8.59 6.11 -24.95
C CYS A 47 9.81 5.20 -25.16
N ILE A 48 11.01 5.76 -24.99
CA ILE A 48 12.30 5.04 -25.08
C ILE A 48 13.11 5.35 -23.83
N LYS A 49 13.31 4.33 -22.98
CA LYS A 49 14.12 4.43 -21.76
C LYS A 49 15.13 3.32 -21.70
N GLY A 50 16.19 3.54 -20.93
CA GLY A 50 17.20 2.53 -20.70
C GLY A 50 17.85 2.61 -19.34
N LEU A 51 18.81 1.71 -19.13
CA LEU A 51 19.66 1.64 -17.96
C LEU A 51 21.12 1.43 -18.41
N ASN A 52 22.05 1.98 -17.64
CA ASN A 52 23.48 1.78 -17.82
C ASN A 52 24.01 0.82 -16.73
N ILE A 53 24.57 -0.31 -17.16
CA ILE A 53 25.13 -1.34 -16.29
C ILE A 53 26.65 -1.17 -16.26
N LYS A 54 27.12 -0.63 -15.13
CA LYS A 54 28.51 -0.20 -14.97
C LYS A 54 29.52 -1.35 -14.93
N GLY A 55 30.50 -1.34 -15.85
CA GLY A 55 31.66 -2.25 -15.82
C GLY A 55 31.32 -3.75 -15.97
N GLN A 56 30.21 -4.11 -16.62
CA GLN A 56 29.75 -5.51 -16.73
C GLN A 56 29.83 -6.08 -18.15
N SER A 57 30.51 -5.42 -19.09
CA SER A 57 30.60 -5.87 -20.48
C SER A 57 31.18 -7.29 -20.64
N GLU A 58 32.08 -7.72 -19.75
CA GLU A 58 32.65 -9.07 -19.76
C GLU A 58 31.62 -10.14 -19.38
N ARG A 59 30.81 -9.89 -18.34
CA ARG A 59 29.77 -10.83 -17.88
C ARG A 59 28.56 -10.83 -18.81
N LEU A 60 28.25 -9.68 -19.39
CA LEU A 60 27.15 -9.46 -20.32
C LEU A 60 27.68 -9.44 -21.76
N SER A 61 28.20 -10.59 -22.20
CA SER A 61 28.70 -10.74 -23.57
C SER A 61 27.60 -10.49 -24.62
N LYS A 62 28.01 -10.19 -25.86
CA LYS A 62 27.11 -10.06 -27.02
C LYS A 62 26.15 -11.24 -27.17
N ASN A 63 26.63 -12.47 -26.93
CA ASN A 63 25.81 -13.67 -27.04
C ASN A 63 24.73 -13.72 -25.96
N VAL A 64 25.10 -13.42 -24.71
CA VAL A 64 24.18 -13.37 -23.56
C VAL A 64 23.12 -12.28 -23.77
N LEU A 65 23.53 -11.07 -24.13
CA LEU A 65 22.60 -9.96 -24.36
C LEU A 65 21.61 -10.25 -25.51
N GLN A 66 22.08 -10.88 -26.58
CA GLN A 66 21.26 -11.15 -27.76
C GLN A 66 20.34 -12.37 -27.61
N ASN A 67 20.85 -13.48 -27.07
CA ASN A 67 20.12 -14.75 -27.05
C ASN A 67 19.38 -15.01 -25.75
N GLU A 68 19.85 -14.47 -24.63
CA GLU A 68 19.19 -14.65 -23.35
C GLU A 68 18.33 -13.43 -23.02
N TYR A 69 18.94 -12.24 -22.96
CA TYR A 69 18.21 -11.04 -22.53
C TYR A 69 17.19 -10.55 -23.57
N ALA A 70 17.62 -10.36 -24.82
CA ALA A 70 16.73 -9.81 -25.85
C ALA A 70 15.63 -10.77 -26.31
N LYS A 71 15.91 -12.08 -26.33
CA LYS A 71 14.98 -13.10 -26.85
C LYS A 71 14.09 -13.74 -25.79
N GLU A 72 14.57 -13.88 -24.55
CA GLU A 72 13.85 -14.62 -23.51
C GLU A 72 13.47 -13.73 -22.34
N ILE A 73 14.44 -13.11 -21.67
CA ILE A 73 14.21 -12.40 -20.40
C ILE A 73 13.36 -11.15 -20.61
N ALA A 74 13.73 -10.24 -21.51
CA ALA A 74 12.97 -9.00 -21.69
C ALA A 74 11.53 -9.26 -22.19
N PRO A 75 11.29 -10.18 -23.15
CA PRO A 75 9.92 -10.59 -23.50
C PRO A 75 9.13 -11.21 -22.35
N SER A 76 9.78 -12.00 -21.47
CA SER A 76 9.11 -12.56 -20.29
C SER A 76 8.61 -11.48 -19.31
N PHE A 77 9.20 -10.28 -19.34
CA PHE A 77 8.76 -9.10 -18.60
C PHE A 77 7.84 -8.16 -19.39
N GLY A 78 7.35 -8.61 -20.56
CA GLY A 78 6.38 -7.88 -21.39
C GLY A 78 6.97 -6.91 -22.40
N ALA A 79 8.31 -6.78 -22.50
CA ALA A 79 8.92 -5.95 -23.54
C ALA A 79 8.78 -6.62 -24.91
N LYS A 80 8.30 -5.87 -25.91
CA LYS A 80 8.24 -6.37 -27.31
C LYS A 80 9.61 -6.40 -27.99
N GLY A 81 10.58 -5.68 -27.45
CA GLY A 81 11.94 -5.65 -27.94
C GLY A 81 12.87 -5.01 -26.92
N MET A 82 14.11 -5.47 -26.92
CA MET A 82 15.18 -4.92 -26.10
C MET A 82 16.39 -4.64 -26.99
N THR A 83 16.88 -3.41 -26.88
CA THR A 83 18.11 -2.96 -27.52
C THR A 83 19.23 -2.98 -26.49
N TRP A 84 20.44 -3.33 -26.92
CA TRP A 84 21.63 -3.24 -26.07
C TRP A 84 22.82 -2.68 -26.85
N MET A 85 23.75 -2.05 -26.14
CA MET A 85 25.04 -1.58 -26.67
C MET A 85 26.12 -1.79 -25.62
N ARG A 86 27.30 -2.26 -26.02
CA ARG A 86 28.48 -2.38 -25.13
C ARG A 86 29.42 -1.21 -25.40
N ALA A 87 30.02 -0.65 -24.37
CA ALA A 87 31.01 0.41 -24.52
C ALA A 87 32.42 -0.18 -24.54
N GLU A 88 33.13 -0.01 -25.66
CA GLU A 88 34.52 -0.46 -25.83
C GLU A 88 35.33 0.56 -26.63
N ASN A 89 36.54 0.86 -26.17
CA ASN A 89 37.51 1.76 -26.81
C ASN A 89 36.93 3.13 -27.19
N GLY A 90 36.09 3.68 -26.32
CA GLY A 90 35.42 4.96 -26.53
C GLY A 90 34.30 4.92 -27.59
N THR A 91 33.79 3.74 -27.94
CA THR A 91 32.70 3.55 -28.90
C THR A 91 31.61 2.64 -28.35
N LEU A 92 30.39 2.76 -28.89
CA LEU A 92 29.29 1.86 -28.58
C LEU A 92 29.22 0.76 -29.66
N GLU A 93 29.23 -0.50 -29.26
CA GLU A 93 29.14 -1.66 -30.14
C GLU A 93 27.79 -2.38 -29.99
N SER A 94 27.11 -2.59 -31.12
CA SER A 94 25.90 -3.41 -31.21
C SER A 94 25.57 -3.71 -32.67
N ASN A 95 24.72 -4.71 -32.91
CA ASN A 95 24.19 -5.01 -34.25
C ASN A 95 23.38 -3.85 -34.85
N ILE A 96 22.91 -2.93 -33.99
CA ILE A 96 22.06 -1.81 -34.41
C ILE A 96 22.76 -0.45 -34.39
N VAL A 97 24.01 -0.37 -33.93
CA VAL A 97 24.75 0.91 -33.83
C VAL A 97 24.85 1.61 -35.19
N GLN A 98 25.01 0.85 -36.27
CA GLN A 98 25.04 1.33 -37.66
C GLN A 98 23.78 2.11 -38.11
N PHE A 99 22.65 1.99 -37.39
CA PHE A 99 21.42 2.70 -37.71
C PHE A 99 21.28 4.05 -36.99
N PHE A 100 22.16 4.34 -36.04
CA PHE A 100 22.18 5.60 -35.31
C PHE A 100 23.24 6.54 -35.89
N SER A 101 22.94 7.83 -35.86
CA SER A 101 23.88 8.90 -36.17
C SER A 101 24.91 9.07 -35.06
N ALA A 102 26.05 9.69 -35.38
CA ALA A 102 27.07 10.02 -34.39
C ALA A 102 26.51 10.89 -33.25
N GLN A 103 25.64 11.86 -33.58
CA GLN A 103 24.99 12.72 -32.60
C GLN A 103 24.11 11.94 -31.62
N GLU A 104 23.31 10.98 -32.11
CA GLU A 104 22.51 10.11 -31.24
C GLU A 104 23.40 9.28 -30.30
N LEU A 105 24.48 8.69 -30.82
CA LEU A 105 25.39 7.88 -30.02
C LEU A 105 26.13 8.69 -28.96
N ASP A 106 26.62 9.89 -29.31
CA ASP A 106 27.30 10.79 -28.37
C ASP A 106 26.35 11.26 -27.26
N GLU A 107 25.10 11.59 -27.61
CA GLU A 107 24.11 11.98 -26.63
C GLU A 107 23.71 10.82 -25.71
N LEU A 108 23.60 9.59 -26.23
CA LEU A 108 23.40 8.41 -25.38
C LEU A 108 24.55 8.23 -24.39
N ARG A 109 25.80 8.33 -24.86
CA ARG A 109 26.98 8.22 -23.98
C ARG A 109 26.97 9.29 -22.89
N ARG A 110 26.64 10.54 -23.25
CA ARG A 110 26.56 11.65 -22.30
C ARG A 110 25.45 11.44 -21.27
N ARG A 111 24.25 11.09 -21.73
CA ARG A 111 23.02 11.01 -20.90
C ARG A 111 23.03 9.81 -19.96
N PHE A 112 23.59 8.69 -20.39
CA PHE A 112 23.81 7.52 -19.56
C PHE A 112 25.13 7.54 -18.78
N ALA A 113 25.94 8.60 -18.95
CA ALA A 113 27.28 8.74 -18.41
C ALA A 113 28.13 7.46 -18.64
N VAL A 114 28.22 7.03 -19.89
CA VAL A 114 28.83 5.75 -20.28
C VAL A 114 30.34 5.81 -20.23
N GLU A 115 30.93 4.77 -19.65
CA GLU A 115 32.37 4.51 -19.64
C GLU A 115 32.68 3.18 -20.35
N ASP A 116 33.92 3.00 -20.80
CA ASP A 116 34.33 1.72 -21.38
C ASP A 116 34.19 0.60 -20.36
N GLY A 117 33.66 -0.55 -20.81
CA GLY A 117 33.28 -1.65 -19.93
C GLY A 117 31.80 -1.65 -19.53
N ASP A 118 31.05 -0.59 -19.82
CA ASP A 118 29.63 -0.49 -19.54
C ASP A 118 28.76 -1.24 -20.56
N VAL A 119 27.52 -1.55 -20.15
CA VAL A 119 26.47 -2.07 -21.04
C VAL A 119 25.22 -1.22 -20.91
N LEU A 120 24.79 -0.64 -22.03
CA LEU A 120 23.49 -0.01 -22.15
C LEU A 120 22.42 -1.02 -22.54
N ILE A 121 21.28 -0.96 -21.88
CA ILE A 121 20.05 -1.64 -22.29
C ILE A 121 18.95 -0.60 -22.44
N MET A 122 18.20 -0.67 -23.53
CA MET A 122 17.05 0.20 -23.80
C MET A 122 15.82 -0.62 -24.18
N VAL A 123 14.67 -0.18 -23.71
CA VAL A 123 13.35 -0.71 -24.06
C VAL A 123 12.52 0.44 -24.64
N ALA A 124 11.83 0.13 -25.73
CA ALA A 124 10.96 1.08 -26.43
C ALA A 124 9.59 0.43 -26.65
N ASP A 125 8.52 1.13 -26.29
CA ASP A 125 7.15 0.69 -26.58
C ASP A 125 6.22 1.92 -26.66
N PRO A 126 5.11 1.86 -27.43
CA PRO A 126 4.07 2.89 -27.38
C PRO A 126 3.50 3.16 -25.99
N SER A 127 3.54 2.17 -25.08
CA SER A 127 3.07 2.32 -23.71
C SER A 127 4.23 2.57 -22.74
N ALA A 128 4.26 3.76 -22.13
CA ALA A 128 5.19 4.09 -21.05
C ALA A 128 5.09 3.12 -19.85
N ARG A 129 3.89 2.60 -19.56
CA ARG A 129 3.66 1.59 -18.50
C ARG A 129 4.40 0.29 -18.79
N VAL A 130 4.39 -0.17 -20.06
CA VAL A 130 5.12 -1.38 -20.47
C VAL A 130 6.63 -1.16 -20.36
N VAL A 131 7.14 0.00 -20.81
CA VAL A 131 8.56 0.35 -20.69
C VAL A 131 9.00 0.35 -19.23
N ALA A 132 8.27 1.05 -18.35
CA ALA A 132 8.58 1.15 -16.93
C ALA A 132 8.55 -0.21 -16.22
N SER A 133 7.51 -1.02 -16.46
CA SER A 133 7.38 -2.36 -15.87
C SER A 133 8.49 -3.31 -16.34
N ALA A 134 8.77 -3.35 -17.65
CA ALA A 134 9.81 -4.22 -18.20
C ALA A 134 11.20 -3.84 -17.70
N LEU A 135 11.54 -2.54 -17.70
CA LEU A 135 12.82 -2.08 -17.18
C LEU A 135 12.93 -2.26 -15.66
N GLY A 136 11.83 -2.15 -14.90
CA GLY A 136 11.82 -2.36 -13.45
C GLY A 136 12.15 -3.80 -13.09
N ASN A 137 11.53 -4.75 -13.80
CA ASN A 137 11.83 -6.17 -13.66
C ASN A 137 13.25 -6.52 -14.13
N LEU A 138 13.69 -5.98 -15.27
CA LEU A 138 15.06 -6.15 -15.76
C LEU A 138 16.09 -5.62 -14.75
N ARG A 139 15.83 -4.44 -14.18
CA ARG A 139 16.66 -3.80 -13.17
C ARG A 139 16.86 -4.71 -11.95
N LEU A 140 15.77 -5.23 -11.38
CA LEU A 140 15.84 -6.16 -10.24
C LEU A 140 16.51 -7.48 -10.60
N HIS A 141 16.19 -8.05 -11.77
CA HIS A 141 16.82 -9.28 -12.25
C HIS A 141 18.34 -9.12 -12.41
N LEU A 142 18.79 -8.04 -13.06
CA LEU A 142 20.21 -7.73 -13.25
C LEU A 142 20.91 -7.51 -11.90
N ALA A 143 20.30 -6.76 -10.99
CA ALA A 143 20.88 -6.52 -9.67
C ALA A 143 21.10 -7.80 -8.87
N ASN A 144 20.13 -8.72 -8.90
CA ASN A 144 20.26 -10.04 -8.26
C ASN A 144 21.33 -10.89 -8.94
N ARG A 145 21.29 -11.03 -10.28
CA ARG A 145 22.22 -11.90 -11.03
C ARG A 145 23.67 -11.42 -10.93
N LEU A 146 23.88 -10.11 -10.91
CA LEU A 146 25.22 -9.51 -10.87
C LEU A 146 25.71 -9.25 -9.43
N GLY A 147 24.89 -9.51 -8.41
CA GLY A 147 25.24 -9.29 -7.00
C GLY A 147 25.40 -7.81 -6.65
N LEU A 148 24.61 -6.93 -7.27
CA LEU A 148 24.71 -5.48 -7.07
C LEU A 148 23.99 -4.98 -5.81
N ILE A 149 23.18 -5.84 -5.18
CA ILE A 149 22.40 -5.48 -3.99
C ILE A 149 23.29 -5.68 -2.76
N PRO A 150 23.71 -4.62 -2.05
CA PRO A 150 24.48 -4.76 -0.83
C PRO A 150 23.70 -5.53 0.24
N ALA A 151 24.36 -6.52 0.84
CA ALA A 151 23.85 -7.19 2.03
C ALA A 151 23.83 -6.22 3.22
N ASP A 152 23.00 -6.52 4.22
CA ASP A 152 22.95 -5.84 5.53
C ASP A 152 22.78 -4.32 5.48
N THR A 153 22.22 -3.80 4.38
CA THR A 153 21.98 -2.38 4.18
C THR A 153 20.47 -2.11 4.19
N PHE A 154 20.05 -1.10 4.94
CA PHE A 154 18.67 -0.63 4.99
C PHE A 154 18.55 0.76 4.35
N CYS A 155 17.67 0.88 3.38
CA CYS A 155 17.40 2.11 2.66
C CYS A 155 15.91 2.47 2.78
N PRO A 156 15.49 3.13 3.88
CA PRO A 156 14.12 3.60 4.04
C PRO A 156 13.81 4.78 3.12
N LEU A 157 12.61 4.80 2.56
CA LEU A 157 12.14 5.86 1.68
C LEU A 157 10.65 6.14 1.92
N TRP A 158 10.27 7.41 1.89
CA TRP A 158 8.88 7.81 1.69
C TRP A 158 8.60 8.02 0.21
N VAL A 159 7.57 7.32 -0.28
CA VAL A 159 6.94 7.61 -1.57
C VAL A 159 5.66 8.39 -1.30
N THR A 160 5.47 9.52 -1.97
CA THR A 160 4.32 10.42 -1.79
C THR A 160 3.72 10.79 -3.14
N ASP A 161 2.69 11.62 -3.17
CA ASP A 161 2.15 12.20 -4.40
C ASP A 161 1.58 11.14 -5.36
N PHE A 162 1.06 10.04 -4.79
CA PHE A 162 0.37 9.01 -5.56
C PHE A 162 -0.83 9.60 -6.32
N PRO A 163 -1.17 9.09 -7.51
CA PRO A 163 -2.47 9.33 -8.11
C PRO A 163 -3.59 9.02 -7.12
N LEU A 164 -4.64 9.82 -7.11
CA LEU A 164 -5.83 9.53 -6.32
C LEU A 164 -6.70 8.46 -6.98
N PHE A 165 -6.69 8.47 -8.30
CA PHE A 165 -7.48 7.63 -9.16
C PHE A 165 -6.60 6.91 -10.18
N GLU A 166 -7.06 5.73 -10.58
CA GLU A 166 -6.52 4.97 -11.71
C GLU A 166 -7.66 4.66 -12.71
N PRO A 167 -7.36 4.55 -14.00
CA PRO A 167 -8.38 4.28 -15.01
C PRO A 167 -8.90 2.85 -14.89
N THR A 168 -10.19 2.66 -15.11
CA THR A 168 -10.81 1.34 -15.25
C THR A 168 -10.87 0.90 -16.71
N ASP A 169 -10.96 -0.40 -16.96
CA ASP A 169 -11.12 -0.95 -18.32
C ASP A 169 -12.44 -0.50 -19.00
N GLU A 170 -13.43 -0.06 -18.20
CA GLU A 170 -14.75 0.38 -18.64
C GLU A 170 -14.83 1.90 -18.95
N GLY A 171 -13.70 2.62 -18.88
CA GLY A 171 -13.65 4.05 -19.24
C GLY A 171 -13.99 5.03 -18.10
N GLY A 172 -13.98 4.55 -16.85
CA GLY A 172 -14.14 5.36 -15.64
C GLY A 172 -12.86 5.41 -14.80
N VAL A 173 -13.01 5.74 -13.51
CA VAL A 173 -11.92 5.73 -12.54
C VAL A 173 -12.24 4.89 -11.32
N THR A 174 -11.21 4.31 -10.70
CA THR A 174 -11.27 3.70 -9.38
C THR A 174 -10.21 4.33 -8.46
N SER A 175 -10.35 4.18 -7.15
CA SER A 175 -9.40 4.75 -6.20
C SER A 175 -8.11 3.92 -6.14
N THR A 176 -6.95 4.58 -6.21
CA THR A 176 -5.64 3.91 -6.09
C THR A 176 -5.39 3.37 -4.67
N HIS A 177 -5.97 4.02 -3.65
CA HIS A 177 -5.90 3.58 -2.25
C HIS A 177 -7.32 3.31 -1.74
N HIS A 178 -7.75 4.02 -0.69
CA HIS A 178 -9.12 3.97 -0.22
C HIS A 178 -9.86 5.27 -0.57
N PRO A 179 -11.19 5.23 -0.75
CA PRO A 179 -12.02 6.35 -1.24
C PRO A 179 -12.15 7.52 -0.24
N PHE A 180 -11.52 7.45 0.92
CA PHE A 180 -11.51 8.51 1.94
C PHE A 180 -10.19 9.30 1.93
N THR A 181 -9.30 9.03 0.98
CA THR A 181 -8.01 9.70 0.86
C THR A 181 -8.22 11.12 0.38
N ALA A 182 -7.65 12.09 1.08
CA ALA A 182 -7.75 13.49 0.71
C ALA A 182 -7.02 13.76 -0.62
N PRO A 183 -7.66 14.45 -1.57
CA PRO A 183 -6.97 14.95 -2.75
C PRO A 183 -6.01 16.07 -2.36
N HIS A 184 -5.00 16.31 -3.20
CA HIS A 184 -4.09 17.45 -3.00
C HIS A 184 -4.79 18.82 -3.22
N ARG A 185 -5.88 18.84 -4.00
CA ARG A 185 -6.74 20.01 -4.25
C ARG A 185 -8.22 19.60 -4.27
N THR A 186 -9.14 20.51 -3.94
CA THR A 186 -10.58 20.21 -3.76
C THR A 186 -11.48 20.80 -4.86
N ASP A 187 -10.91 21.64 -5.71
CA ASP A 187 -11.51 22.32 -6.84
C ASP A 187 -11.42 21.46 -8.10
N PHE A 188 -12.05 20.29 -8.11
CA PHE A 188 -12.13 19.41 -9.29
C PHE A 188 -13.58 19.11 -9.65
N ASP A 189 -13.79 18.79 -10.94
CA ASP A 189 -15.06 18.30 -11.48
C ASP A 189 -15.11 16.76 -11.42
N PRO A 190 -16.04 16.16 -10.65
CA PRO A 190 -16.17 14.70 -10.56
C PRO A 190 -16.63 14.02 -11.86
N SER A 191 -17.07 14.77 -12.87
CA SER A 191 -17.45 14.24 -14.18
C SER A 191 -16.32 14.26 -15.21
N ASN A 192 -15.23 14.97 -14.93
CA ASN A 192 -14.10 15.11 -15.86
C ASN A 192 -13.02 14.06 -15.58
N VAL A 193 -13.06 12.95 -16.31
CA VAL A 193 -12.10 11.83 -16.16
C VAL A 193 -10.64 12.27 -16.34
N GLU A 194 -10.34 13.16 -17.28
CA GLU A 194 -8.97 13.64 -17.51
C GLU A 194 -8.45 14.41 -16.29
N GLU A 195 -9.27 15.30 -15.72
CA GLU A 195 -8.92 16.01 -14.49
C GLU A 195 -8.73 15.04 -13.32
N LEU A 196 -9.60 14.05 -13.17
CA LEU A 196 -9.52 13.04 -12.10
C LEU A 196 -8.22 12.22 -12.18
N LEU A 197 -7.80 11.81 -13.38
CA LEU A 197 -6.56 11.04 -13.58
C LEU A 197 -5.30 11.87 -13.30
N SER A 198 -5.38 13.21 -13.38
CA SER A 198 -4.28 14.11 -12.99
C SER A 198 -4.22 14.40 -11.49
N LEU A 199 -5.28 14.03 -10.75
CA LEU A 199 -5.44 14.39 -9.35
C LEU A 199 -4.53 13.54 -8.47
N ARG A 200 -3.57 14.18 -7.80
CA ARG A 200 -2.76 13.54 -6.77
C ARG A 200 -3.50 13.41 -5.45
N SER A 201 -3.16 12.39 -4.69
CA SER A 201 -3.59 12.11 -3.34
C SER A 201 -2.60 12.64 -2.31
N ARG A 202 -3.08 12.81 -1.07
CA ARG A 202 -2.25 13.03 0.12
C ARG A 202 -1.95 11.70 0.81
N ALA A 203 -1.63 10.67 0.03
CA ALA A 203 -1.17 9.37 0.50
C ALA A 203 0.36 9.31 0.53
N TYR A 204 0.87 8.41 1.35
CA TYR A 204 2.29 8.20 1.56
C TYR A 204 2.57 6.77 2.00
N ASP A 205 3.60 6.17 1.41
CA ASP A 205 4.05 4.82 1.74
C ASP A 205 5.49 4.84 2.23
N LEU A 206 5.74 4.07 3.29
CA LEU A 206 7.07 3.80 3.81
C LEU A 206 7.60 2.53 3.14
N ILE A 207 8.62 2.72 2.31
CA ILE A 207 9.30 1.66 1.58
C ILE A 207 10.62 1.35 2.25
N MET A 208 10.98 0.07 2.30
CA MET A 208 12.27 -0.41 2.78
C MET A 208 12.78 -1.48 1.83
N ASN A 209 13.94 -1.24 1.21
CA ASN A 209 14.65 -2.25 0.41
C ASN A 209 13.80 -2.91 -0.69
N GLY A 210 12.88 -2.16 -1.31
CA GLY A 210 11.99 -2.67 -2.36
C GLY A 210 10.67 -3.27 -1.86
N GLU A 211 10.40 -3.21 -0.57
CA GLU A 211 9.17 -3.71 0.05
C GLU A 211 8.41 -2.57 0.75
N GLU A 212 7.09 -2.61 0.66
CA GLU A 212 6.22 -1.70 1.40
C GLU A 212 6.14 -2.17 2.86
N LEU A 213 6.60 -1.34 3.79
CA LEU A 213 6.45 -1.58 5.23
C LEU A 213 5.08 -1.13 5.74
N GLY A 214 4.48 -0.17 5.07
CA GLY A 214 3.15 0.31 5.40
C GLY A 214 2.86 1.65 4.76
N GLY A 215 1.58 2.00 4.76
CA GLY A 215 1.06 3.16 4.07
C GLY A 215 0.04 3.92 4.91
N GLY A 216 -0.24 5.13 4.45
CA GLY A 216 -1.16 6.03 5.11
C GLY A 216 -1.67 7.11 4.19
N SER A 217 -2.66 7.85 4.66
CA SER A 217 -3.08 9.06 3.97
C SER A 217 -3.73 10.05 4.91
N ILE A 218 -3.70 11.32 4.50
CA ILE A 218 -4.57 12.33 5.07
C ILE A 218 -6.00 12.03 4.62
N ARG A 219 -6.94 12.06 5.55
CA ARG A 219 -8.33 11.70 5.29
C ARG A 219 -9.16 12.93 4.92
N ILE A 220 -10.17 12.70 4.10
CA ILE A 220 -11.21 13.69 3.83
C ILE A 220 -12.00 13.90 5.13
N HIS A 221 -12.21 15.16 5.50
CA HIS A 221 -13.00 15.57 6.66
C HIS A 221 -14.09 16.58 6.27
N ASP A 222 -14.27 16.82 4.97
CA ASP A 222 -15.29 17.70 4.41
C ASP A 222 -16.30 16.86 3.62
N ARG A 223 -17.58 16.98 3.99
CA ARG A 223 -18.68 16.20 3.41
C ARG A 223 -18.85 16.48 1.92
N ALA A 224 -18.71 17.72 1.47
CA ALA A 224 -18.87 18.07 0.07
C ALA A 224 -17.75 17.45 -0.77
N VAL A 225 -16.52 17.50 -0.28
CA VAL A 225 -15.37 16.84 -0.95
C VAL A 225 -15.57 15.34 -1.02
N GLN A 226 -15.99 14.68 0.06
CA GLN A 226 -16.21 13.23 0.07
C GLN A 226 -17.31 12.81 -0.92
N ARG A 227 -18.39 13.60 -1.04
CA ARG A 227 -19.45 13.37 -2.03
C ARG A 227 -18.93 13.49 -3.47
N LYS A 228 -18.06 14.47 -3.76
CA LYS A 228 -17.42 14.57 -5.08
C LYS A 228 -16.59 13.33 -5.42
N ILE A 229 -15.82 12.81 -4.46
CA ILE A 229 -15.03 11.59 -4.67
C ILE A 229 -15.94 10.38 -4.93
N PHE A 230 -17.03 10.21 -4.20
CA PHE A 230 -17.98 9.11 -4.46
C PHE A 230 -18.69 9.25 -5.81
N ALA A 231 -19.05 10.46 -6.21
CA ALA A 231 -19.62 10.71 -7.54
C ALA A 231 -18.61 10.39 -8.66
N ALA A 232 -17.33 10.75 -8.47
CA ALA A 232 -16.26 10.39 -9.40
C ALA A 232 -16.06 8.86 -9.53
N LEU A 233 -16.33 8.11 -8.46
CA LEU A 233 -16.33 6.64 -8.44
C LEU A 233 -17.62 6.01 -8.99
N GLY A 234 -18.55 6.82 -9.52
CA GLY A 234 -19.78 6.33 -10.14
C GLY A 234 -20.88 5.90 -9.18
N LEU A 235 -20.77 6.23 -7.89
CA LEU A 235 -21.82 5.89 -6.90
C LEU A 235 -22.99 6.87 -7.01
N SER A 236 -24.21 6.33 -7.10
CA SER A 236 -25.43 7.12 -7.03
C SER A 236 -25.70 7.67 -5.63
N ASP A 237 -26.53 8.70 -5.52
CA ASP A 237 -26.88 9.30 -4.22
C ASP A 237 -27.53 8.29 -3.25
N ASP A 238 -28.33 7.36 -3.77
CA ASP A 238 -28.96 6.30 -2.97
C ASP A 238 -27.95 5.27 -2.47
N GLU A 239 -26.96 4.91 -3.29
CA GLU A 239 -25.86 4.03 -2.89
C GLU A 239 -24.95 4.70 -1.86
N ILE A 240 -24.66 5.99 -2.04
CA ILE A 240 -23.88 6.78 -1.08
C ILE A 240 -24.61 6.81 0.26
N GLN A 241 -25.92 7.08 0.26
CA GLN A 241 -26.69 7.19 1.48
C GLN A 241 -26.83 5.84 2.21
N SER A 242 -27.12 4.76 1.48
CA SER A 242 -27.30 3.43 2.06
C SER A 242 -25.99 2.84 2.62
N ARG A 243 -24.87 3.01 1.93
CA ARG A 243 -23.57 2.41 2.31
C ARG A 243 -22.74 3.31 3.21
N PHE A 244 -22.76 4.62 2.98
CA PHE A 244 -21.86 5.58 3.61
C PHE A 244 -22.59 6.73 4.32
N GLY A 245 -23.92 6.72 4.39
CA GLY A 245 -24.70 7.80 5.02
C GLY A 245 -24.33 8.01 6.49
N PHE A 246 -24.12 6.94 7.26
CA PHE A 246 -23.66 7.05 8.66
C PHE A 246 -22.30 7.75 8.76
N PHE A 247 -21.38 7.45 7.85
CA PHE A 247 -20.04 8.02 7.82
C PHE A 247 -20.06 9.49 7.40
N LEU A 248 -20.85 9.84 6.38
CA LEU A 248 -21.01 11.24 5.95
C LEU A 248 -21.65 12.11 7.02
N ARG A 249 -22.61 11.57 7.79
CA ARG A 249 -23.20 12.27 8.94
C ARG A 249 -22.16 12.58 10.02
N ALA A 250 -21.15 11.73 10.21
CA ALA A 250 -20.10 11.98 11.19
C ALA A 250 -19.33 13.29 10.91
N PHE A 251 -19.21 13.71 9.65
CA PHE A 251 -18.56 14.97 9.29
C PHE A 251 -19.35 16.21 9.73
N ASP A 252 -20.68 16.12 9.80
CA ASP A 252 -21.55 17.21 10.27
C ASP A 252 -21.34 17.51 11.77
N PHE A 253 -20.69 16.60 12.50
CA PHE A 253 -20.39 16.75 13.93
C PHE A 253 -18.97 17.27 14.20
N GLY A 254 -18.33 17.89 13.20
CA GLY A 254 -17.05 18.56 13.38
C GLY A 254 -15.85 17.63 13.33
N ALA A 255 -15.84 16.67 12.40
CA ALA A 255 -14.67 15.81 12.18
C ALA A 255 -13.43 16.68 11.89
N PRO A 256 -12.36 16.59 12.71
CA PRO A 256 -11.16 17.39 12.50
C PRO A 256 -10.39 16.91 11.27
N PRO A 257 -9.48 17.73 10.72
CA PRO A 257 -8.45 17.23 9.83
C PRO A 257 -7.68 16.09 10.52
N HIS A 258 -7.68 14.91 9.90
CA HIS A 258 -7.07 13.71 10.46
C HIS A 258 -6.32 12.93 9.37
N GLY A 259 -5.38 12.10 9.80
CA GLY A 259 -4.58 11.25 8.96
C GLY A 259 -4.17 10.01 9.75
N GLY A 260 -3.80 8.96 9.03
CA GLY A 260 -3.39 7.70 9.65
C GLY A 260 -2.25 7.06 8.90
N LEU A 261 -1.66 6.06 9.53
CA LEU A 261 -0.67 5.18 8.94
C LEU A 261 -0.77 3.81 9.61
N ALA A 262 -0.64 2.76 8.81
CA ALA A 262 -0.58 1.38 9.30
C ALA A 262 0.73 0.75 8.85
N LEU A 263 1.41 0.05 9.76
CA LEU A 263 2.62 -0.71 9.46
C LEU A 263 2.33 -2.21 9.48
N GLY A 264 2.88 -2.94 8.52
CA GLY A 264 2.92 -4.40 8.52
C GLY A 264 3.92 -4.90 9.55
N MET A 265 3.45 -5.15 10.78
CA MET A 265 4.31 -5.58 11.89
C MET A 265 5.07 -6.88 11.56
N ASP A 266 4.40 -7.88 11.01
CA ASP A 266 5.04 -9.17 10.66
C ASP A 266 6.15 -8.96 9.62
N ARG A 267 5.93 -8.06 8.65
CA ARG A 267 6.93 -7.73 7.64
C ARG A 267 8.12 -7.02 8.27
N LEU A 268 7.87 -6.04 9.13
CA LEU A 268 8.92 -5.32 9.84
C LEU A 268 9.80 -6.27 10.66
N VAL A 269 9.19 -7.14 11.46
CA VAL A 269 9.92 -8.11 12.31
C VAL A 269 10.69 -9.12 11.43
N SER A 270 10.07 -9.64 10.37
CA SER A 270 10.72 -10.54 9.42
C SER A 270 11.95 -9.91 8.77
N MET A 271 11.90 -8.63 8.41
CA MET A 271 13.05 -7.91 7.86
C MET A 271 14.17 -7.68 8.89
N ILE A 272 13.82 -7.34 10.15
CA ILE A 272 14.79 -7.18 11.24
C ILE A 272 15.50 -8.50 11.54
N LEU A 273 14.76 -9.60 11.57
CA LEU A 273 15.29 -10.94 11.83
C LEU A 273 15.85 -11.63 10.57
N GLN A 274 15.82 -10.94 9.42
CA GLN A 274 16.28 -11.46 8.13
C GLN A 274 15.66 -12.82 7.75
N THR A 275 14.39 -13.03 8.11
CA THR A 275 13.71 -14.29 7.81
C THR A 275 13.22 -14.30 6.36
N PRO A 276 13.22 -15.47 5.69
CA PRO A 276 12.76 -15.58 4.30
C PRO A 276 11.24 -15.46 4.16
N SER A 277 10.50 -15.48 5.26
CA SER A 277 9.04 -15.39 5.27
C SER A 277 8.52 -14.80 6.57
N ILE A 278 7.41 -14.05 6.47
CA ILE A 278 6.64 -13.60 7.64
C ILE A 278 6.10 -14.78 8.47
N ARG A 279 6.01 -15.98 7.90
CA ARG A 279 5.59 -17.18 8.63
C ARG A 279 6.54 -17.53 9.78
N GLU A 280 7.81 -17.17 9.67
CA GLU A 280 8.82 -17.42 10.69
C GLU A 280 8.68 -16.51 11.92
N VAL A 281 7.86 -15.44 11.81
CA VAL A 281 7.64 -14.50 12.91
C VAL A 281 6.21 -14.56 13.46
N ILE A 282 5.41 -15.50 12.95
CA ILE A 282 4.04 -15.76 13.40
C ILE A 282 4.02 -17.13 14.08
N ALA A 283 3.55 -17.20 15.33
CA ALA A 283 3.57 -18.46 16.09
C ALA A 283 2.78 -19.61 15.42
N PHE A 284 1.62 -19.30 14.83
CA PHE A 284 0.74 -20.28 14.16
C PHE A 284 0.29 -19.79 12.78
N PRO A 285 1.21 -19.75 11.79
CA PRO A 285 0.95 -19.18 10.49
C PRO A 285 -0.06 -20.02 9.69
N LYS A 286 -0.67 -19.40 8.68
CA LYS A 286 -1.56 -20.09 7.73
C LYS A 286 -0.83 -20.46 6.44
N ASN A 287 -1.30 -21.50 5.76
CA ASN A 287 -0.80 -21.86 4.44
C ASN A 287 -1.40 -20.93 3.36
N ARG A 288 -1.07 -21.16 2.07
CA ARG A 288 -1.56 -20.33 0.95
C ARG A 288 -3.08 -20.40 0.76
N SER A 289 -3.73 -21.44 1.27
CA SER A 289 -5.18 -21.64 1.23
C SER A 289 -5.88 -21.10 2.49
N ALA A 290 -5.23 -20.23 3.26
CA ALA A 290 -5.71 -19.70 4.54
C ALA A 290 -6.01 -20.78 5.61
N ALA A 291 -5.54 -22.02 5.41
CA ALA A 291 -5.74 -23.11 6.36
C ALA A 291 -4.65 -23.13 7.44
N CYS A 292 -4.99 -23.62 8.62
CA CYS A 292 -4.11 -23.86 9.76
C CYS A 292 -3.81 -25.35 9.86
N PRO A 293 -2.64 -25.83 9.39
CA PRO A 293 -2.32 -27.26 9.43
C PRO A 293 -2.28 -27.84 10.85
N LEU A 294 -1.90 -27.02 11.84
CA LEU A 294 -1.82 -27.45 13.25
C LEU A 294 -3.19 -27.82 13.82
N THR A 295 -4.23 -27.03 13.52
CA THR A 295 -5.57 -27.20 14.10
C THR A 295 -6.56 -27.83 13.15
N GLY A 296 -6.19 -28.05 11.88
CA GLY A 296 -7.11 -28.49 10.83
C GLY A 296 -8.18 -27.46 10.46
N ALA A 297 -7.95 -26.16 10.74
CA ALA A 297 -8.92 -25.10 10.43
C ALA A 297 -8.75 -24.58 8.99
N PRO A 298 -9.83 -24.10 8.33
CA PRO A 298 -11.22 -24.18 8.77
C PRO A 298 -11.75 -25.61 8.76
N SER A 299 -12.74 -25.90 9.62
CA SER A 299 -13.42 -27.19 9.70
C SER A 299 -14.94 -26.99 9.64
N ALA A 300 -15.69 -28.07 9.38
CA ALA A 300 -17.14 -28.03 9.43
C ALA A 300 -17.64 -27.64 10.84
N VAL A 301 -18.71 -26.84 10.89
CA VAL A 301 -19.43 -26.46 12.11
C VAL A 301 -20.68 -27.30 12.28
N LYS A 302 -21.20 -27.40 13.50
CA LYS A 302 -22.44 -28.15 13.76
C LYS A 302 -23.64 -27.42 13.19
N ARG A 303 -24.66 -28.18 12.78
CA ARG A 303 -25.90 -27.65 12.19
C ARG A 303 -26.61 -26.69 13.16
N GLU A 304 -26.61 -27.01 14.45
CA GLU A 304 -27.23 -26.19 15.50
C GLU A 304 -26.58 -24.80 15.60
N GLN A 305 -25.26 -24.70 15.38
CA GLN A 305 -24.54 -23.42 15.39
C GLN A 305 -24.92 -22.55 14.19
N LEU A 306 -25.11 -23.16 13.03
CA LEU A 306 -25.65 -22.46 11.86
C LEU A 306 -27.10 -22.01 12.10
N ALA A 307 -27.89 -22.79 12.85
CA ALA A 307 -29.28 -22.47 13.19
C ALA A 307 -29.39 -21.23 14.05
N GLU A 308 -28.58 -21.21 15.11
CA GLU A 308 -28.50 -20.10 16.05
C GLU A 308 -28.12 -18.79 15.36
N LEU A 309 -27.19 -18.85 14.39
CA LEU A 309 -26.75 -17.68 13.63
C LEU A 309 -27.69 -17.32 12.47
N GLY A 310 -28.79 -18.06 12.26
CA GLY A 310 -29.68 -17.88 11.12
C GLY A 310 -29.03 -18.18 9.77
N LEU A 311 -27.95 -18.96 9.76
CA LEU A 311 -27.17 -19.35 8.59
C LEU A 311 -27.52 -20.74 8.05
N LEU A 312 -28.47 -21.45 8.67
CA LEU A 312 -29.01 -22.70 8.11
C LEU A 312 -29.57 -22.49 6.72
N ASP A 313 -30.21 -21.34 6.53
CA ASP A 313 -30.88 -20.95 5.32
C ASP A 313 -30.27 -19.62 4.86
N LEU A 314 -29.22 -19.71 4.05
CA LEU A 314 -28.83 -18.63 3.12
C LEU A 314 -29.93 -18.34 2.06
N GLY A 315 -31.16 -18.84 2.29
CA GLY A 315 -32.41 -18.45 1.65
C GLY A 315 -33.63 -18.97 2.43
N GLY A 316 -34.12 -18.21 3.43
CA GLY A 316 -35.47 -18.40 3.99
C GLY A 316 -35.54 -18.45 5.52
N ALA A 317 -36.28 -17.51 6.12
CA ALA A 317 -36.34 -17.29 7.55
C ALA A 317 -37.19 -18.31 8.32
N THR A 318 -36.75 -18.69 9.53
CA THR A 318 -37.63 -18.75 10.71
C THR A 318 -36.80 -18.62 12.00
N ALA A 319 -37.16 -17.67 12.86
CA ALA A 319 -36.56 -17.50 14.18
C ALA A 319 -37.11 -18.54 15.16
N LEU A 320 -36.27 -19.08 16.04
CA LEU A 320 -36.70 -19.99 17.10
C LEU A 320 -37.18 -19.21 18.34
N PRO A 321 -38.27 -19.63 19.00
CA PRO A 321 -38.76 -19.01 20.24
C PRO A 321 -37.86 -19.36 21.43
N GLY A 322 -37.49 -18.37 22.26
CA GLY A 322 -36.79 -18.60 23.53
C GLY A 322 -35.82 -17.50 24.00
N ALA A 323 -35.67 -16.39 23.28
CA ALA A 323 -34.62 -15.41 23.55
C ALA A 323 -34.82 -14.48 24.76
N GLU A 324 -35.85 -14.68 25.59
CA GLU A 324 -36.06 -13.85 26.79
C GLU A 324 -36.62 -14.65 27.96
N ALA A 325 -35.73 -15.12 28.84
CA ALA A 325 -36.07 -15.44 30.22
C ALA A 325 -34.87 -15.10 31.12
N GLN A 326 -35.12 -14.44 32.26
CA GLN A 326 -34.11 -14.08 33.27
C GLN A 326 -33.23 -15.28 33.63
N GLU A 327 -31.96 -15.24 33.22
CA GLU A 327 -31.03 -16.36 33.40
C GLU A 327 -30.44 -16.40 34.81
N ASP A 328 -30.54 -17.58 35.41
CA ASP A 328 -29.70 -18.02 36.52
C ASP A 328 -28.21 -17.81 36.19
N ARG A 329 -27.40 -17.44 37.19
CA ARG A 329 -26.00 -16.99 36.95
C ARG A 329 -25.11 -18.11 36.41
N VAL A 330 -25.35 -19.35 36.84
CA VAL A 330 -24.62 -20.51 36.31
C VAL A 330 -25.06 -20.79 34.89
N ASP A 331 -26.36 -20.66 34.61
CA ASP A 331 -26.88 -20.82 33.24
C ASP A 331 -26.33 -19.75 32.30
N ARG A 332 -26.22 -18.50 32.76
CA ARG A 332 -25.59 -17.44 31.99
C ARG A 332 -24.10 -17.73 31.72
N VAL A 333 -23.36 -18.24 32.71
CA VAL A 333 -21.93 -18.57 32.52
C VAL A 333 -21.77 -19.77 31.60
N SER A 334 -22.53 -20.84 31.83
CA SER A 334 -22.65 -22.02 30.95
C SER A 334 -22.97 -21.61 29.51
N TRP A 335 -23.89 -20.66 29.33
CA TRP A 335 -24.30 -20.13 28.04
C TRP A 335 -23.21 -19.26 27.38
N VAL A 336 -22.61 -18.32 28.11
CA VAL A 336 -21.53 -17.45 27.59
C VAL A 336 -20.27 -18.27 27.28
N SER A 337 -19.92 -19.25 28.13
CA SER A 337 -18.71 -20.05 27.98
C SER A 337 -18.91 -21.30 27.11
N ARG A 338 -20.17 -21.64 26.77
CA ARG A 338 -20.56 -22.84 26.02
C ARG A 338 -20.04 -24.15 26.65
N ILE A 339 -19.99 -24.19 27.99
CA ILE A 339 -19.58 -25.37 28.76
C ILE A 339 -20.84 -25.96 29.38
N GLY A 340 -21.16 -27.22 29.03
CA GLY A 340 -22.25 -27.94 29.69
C GLY A 340 -21.89 -28.21 31.15
N VAL A 341 -22.71 -27.70 32.07
CA VAL A 341 -22.60 -27.97 33.50
C VAL A 341 -23.64 -29.02 33.87
N SER A 342 -23.21 -30.20 34.27
CA SER A 342 -24.14 -31.24 34.74
C SER A 342 -24.76 -30.86 36.09
N GLU A 343 -25.90 -31.46 36.46
CA GLU A 343 -26.54 -31.22 37.76
C GLU A 343 -25.62 -31.50 38.95
N GLN A 344 -24.66 -32.42 38.80
CA GLN A 344 -23.68 -32.75 39.84
C GLN A 344 -22.56 -31.71 39.97
N GLU A 345 -22.27 -30.97 38.89
CA GLU A 345 -21.24 -29.92 38.85
C GLU A 345 -21.79 -28.54 39.20
N ARG A 346 -23.11 -28.33 39.09
CA ARG A 346 -23.76 -27.04 39.36
C ARG A 346 -23.42 -26.45 40.74
N PRO A 347 -23.46 -27.22 41.86
CA PRO A 347 -23.08 -26.67 43.17
C PRO A 347 -21.61 -26.22 43.23
N VAL A 348 -20.72 -26.90 42.50
CA VAL A 348 -19.30 -26.52 42.40
C VAL A 348 -19.16 -25.23 41.61
N MET A 349 -19.89 -25.08 40.51
CA MET A 349 -19.87 -23.86 39.70
C MET A 349 -20.43 -22.65 40.46
N GLU A 350 -21.51 -22.82 41.23
CA GLU A 350 -22.05 -21.78 42.11
C GLU A 350 -21.02 -21.33 43.16
N ALA A 351 -20.33 -22.28 43.78
CA ALA A 351 -19.28 -21.99 44.76
C ALA A 351 -18.10 -21.24 44.11
N VAL A 352 -17.67 -21.64 42.91
CA VAL A 352 -16.60 -20.96 42.15
C VAL A 352 -17.01 -19.54 41.77
N LEU A 353 -18.23 -19.33 41.30
CA LEU A 353 -18.72 -17.99 40.96
C LEU A 353 -18.82 -17.07 42.18
N THR A 354 -19.25 -17.62 43.32
CA THR A 354 -19.27 -16.89 44.59
C THR A 354 -17.85 -16.54 45.07
N GLN A 355 -16.90 -17.46 44.91
CA GLN A 355 -15.49 -17.21 45.24
C GLN A 355 -14.86 -16.16 44.31
N ALA A 356 -15.19 -16.18 43.02
CA ALA A 356 -14.72 -15.20 42.05
C ALA A 356 -15.24 -13.79 42.37
N GLU A 357 -16.51 -13.65 42.78
CA GLU A 357 -17.07 -12.38 43.27
C GLU A 357 -16.36 -11.91 44.53
N THR A 358 -16.17 -12.81 45.50
CA THR A 358 -15.45 -12.48 46.75
C THR A 358 -14.04 -11.99 46.45
N LEU A 359 -13.33 -12.63 45.52
CA LEU A 359 -12.00 -12.22 45.10
C LEU A 359 -12.02 -10.87 44.39
N ALA A 360 -13.02 -10.61 43.53
CA ALA A 360 -13.19 -9.33 42.85
C ALA A 360 -13.46 -8.19 43.84
N GLU A 361 -14.29 -8.43 44.85
CA GLU A 361 -14.56 -7.49 45.94
C GLU A 361 -13.30 -7.23 46.77
N GLN A 362 -12.55 -8.28 47.13
CA GLN A 362 -11.28 -8.15 47.84
C GLN A 362 -10.24 -7.40 47.03
N ALA A 363 -10.10 -7.71 45.74
CA ALA A 363 -9.18 -7.02 44.84
C ALA A 363 -9.57 -5.54 44.70
N THR A 364 -10.86 -5.22 44.64
CA THR A 364 -11.37 -3.85 44.59
C THR A 364 -11.12 -3.11 45.91
N ALA A 365 -11.33 -3.77 47.06
CA ALA A 365 -11.10 -3.19 48.37
C ALA A 365 -9.61 -2.94 48.68
N HIS A 366 -8.72 -3.75 48.10
CA HIS A 366 -7.26 -3.63 48.25
C HIS A 366 -6.59 -2.91 47.08
N ALA A 367 -7.34 -2.54 46.04
CA ALA A 367 -6.84 -1.72 44.96
C ALA A 367 -6.51 -0.32 45.51
N GLY A 368 -5.23 0.04 45.51
CA GLY A 368 -4.81 1.41 45.81
C GLY A 368 -5.34 2.41 44.78
N THR A 369 -5.18 3.71 45.04
CA THR A 369 -5.51 4.77 44.08
C THR A 369 -4.51 4.88 42.92
N GLU A 370 -3.54 3.96 42.85
CA GLU A 370 -2.51 3.94 41.82
C GLU A 370 -3.12 3.45 40.50
N ALA A 371 -2.84 4.17 39.41
CA ALA A 371 -3.26 3.74 38.09
C ALA A 371 -2.59 2.38 37.75
N PRO A 372 -3.30 1.44 37.09
CA PRO A 372 -2.72 0.13 36.74
C PRO A 372 -1.39 0.32 36.00
N ILE A 373 -0.41 -0.54 36.30
CA ILE A 373 0.95 -0.48 35.72
C ILE A 373 0.84 -0.46 34.20
N ARG A 374 1.04 0.72 33.61
CA ARG A 374 1.24 0.90 32.17
C ARG A 374 2.74 0.95 31.96
N SER A 375 3.32 -0.09 31.38
CA SER A 375 4.64 0.02 30.77
C SER A 375 4.52 0.75 29.43
N VAL A 376 4.17 2.04 29.48
CA VAL A 376 4.40 2.93 28.34
C VAL A 376 5.71 3.63 28.65
N ALA A 377 6.80 3.17 28.03
CA ALA A 377 8.04 3.92 28.03
C ALA A 377 7.73 5.35 27.54
N PRO A 378 8.24 6.40 28.21
CA PRO A 378 8.04 7.77 27.74
C PRO A 378 8.61 7.89 26.33
N VAL A 379 7.72 8.08 25.34
CA VAL A 379 8.13 8.30 23.95
C VAL A 379 8.65 9.73 23.87
N ALA A 380 9.97 9.88 23.78
CA ALA A 380 10.55 11.15 23.37
C ALA A 380 10.34 11.31 21.87
N ASN A 381 9.47 12.25 21.47
CA ASN A 381 9.31 12.62 20.06
C ASN A 381 10.67 13.06 19.50
N ARG A 382 11.29 12.24 18.66
CA ARG A 382 12.49 12.59 17.91
C ARG A 382 12.04 13.27 16.62
N THR A 383 11.91 14.59 16.65
CA THR A 383 11.68 15.38 15.44
C THR A 383 12.99 15.51 14.65
N ARG A 384 12.90 15.74 13.34
CA ARG A 384 14.07 16.06 12.52
C ARG A 384 14.72 17.34 13.11
N PRO A 385 16.04 17.39 13.30
CA PRO A 385 16.73 18.62 13.69
C PRO A 385 16.42 19.76 12.69
N GLY A 386 16.11 20.95 13.19
CA GLY A 386 15.85 22.14 12.35
C GLY A 386 14.40 22.38 11.95
N THR A 387 13.43 21.59 12.43
CA THR A 387 12.00 21.92 12.31
C THR A 387 11.45 22.46 13.63
N GLU A 388 11.16 23.76 13.68
CA GLU A 388 10.40 24.36 14.78
C GLU A 388 8.92 23.96 14.70
N ALA A 389 8.28 23.80 15.86
CA ALA A 389 6.86 23.49 15.91
C ALA A 389 6.04 24.69 15.41
N HIS A 390 5.45 24.57 14.22
CA HIS A 390 4.58 25.60 13.65
C HIS A 390 3.11 25.28 13.98
N ARG A 391 2.38 26.27 14.52
CA ARG A 391 0.92 26.14 14.66
C ARG A 391 0.28 26.20 13.28
N SER A 392 -0.74 25.38 13.05
CA SER A 392 -1.51 25.46 11.80
C SER A 392 -2.21 26.82 11.73
N PRO A 393 -2.17 27.54 10.59
CA PRO A 393 -2.96 28.76 10.39
C PRO A 393 -4.46 28.55 10.64
N LEU A 394 -4.98 27.32 10.43
CA LEU A 394 -6.36 26.97 10.74
C LEU A 394 -6.63 26.94 12.25
N ALA A 395 -5.64 26.56 13.05
CA ALA A 395 -5.74 26.60 14.50
C ALA A 395 -5.65 28.03 15.02
N GLU A 396 -4.78 28.85 14.43
CA GLU A 396 -4.65 30.28 14.78
C GLU A 396 -5.91 31.08 14.41
N ALA A 397 -6.52 30.79 13.26
CA ALA A 397 -7.76 31.41 12.81
C ALA A 397 -9.02 30.82 13.45
N GLY A 398 -8.92 29.83 14.34
CA GLY A 398 -10.08 29.15 14.96
C GLY A 398 -10.93 28.33 13.99
N LEU A 399 -10.44 28.07 12.78
CA LEU A 399 -11.16 27.38 11.70
C LEU A 399 -11.06 25.85 11.78
N LEU A 400 -10.17 25.31 12.61
CA LEU A 400 -9.92 23.86 12.72
C LEU A 400 -11.19 23.05 13.05
N PHE A 401 -12.10 23.63 13.83
CA PHE A 401 -13.37 23.02 14.25
C PHE A 401 -14.58 23.82 13.75
N LYS A 402 -14.46 24.53 12.61
CA LYS A 402 -15.55 25.35 12.06
C LYS A 402 -16.87 24.58 11.82
N ASN A 403 -16.77 23.26 11.67
CA ASN A 403 -17.90 22.35 11.43
C ASN A 403 -18.45 21.73 12.74
N ALA A 404 -17.94 22.11 13.91
CA ALA A 404 -18.44 21.57 15.17
C ALA A 404 -19.86 22.09 15.50
N PRO A 405 -20.80 21.24 15.93
CA PRO A 405 -22.18 21.63 16.24
C PRO A 405 -22.29 22.70 17.32
N ALA A 406 -21.37 22.68 18.29
CA ALA A 406 -21.25 23.68 19.34
C ALA A 406 -19.84 23.68 19.92
N VAL A 407 -19.36 24.86 20.33
CA VAL A 407 -18.08 25.06 21.03
C VAL A 407 -18.36 25.77 22.36
N LYS A 408 -17.85 25.23 23.47
CA LYS A 408 -17.98 25.80 24.82
C LYS A 408 -16.60 25.87 25.47
N GLY A 409 -16.00 27.06 25.47
CA GLY A 409 -14.63 27.26 25.96
C GLY A 409 -13.62 26.48 25.12
N ALA A 410 -12.80 25.63 25.76
CA ALA A 410 -11.83 24.75 25.10
C ALA A 410 -12.42 23.40 24.63
N TYR A 411 -13.73 23.19 24.80
CA TYR A 411 -14.41 21.95 24.48
C TYR A 411 -15.32 22.13 23.27
N PHE A 412 -15.42 21.11 22.42
CA PHE A 412 -16.36 21.04 21.31
C PHE A 412 -17.29 19.85 21.49
N LYS A 413 -18.56 20.02 21.08
CA LYS A 413 -19.57 18.97 21.20
C LYS A 413 -19.38 17.94 20.10
N VAL A 414 -19.16 16.69 20.48
CA VAL A 414 -19.18 15.51 19.60
C VAL A 414 -20.57 14.86 19.70
N ALA A 415 -21.08 14.24 18.63
CA ALA A 415 -22.36 13.51 18.68
C ALA A 415 -22.36 12.41 19.76
N SER A 416 -23.52 12.12 20.36
CA SER A 416 -23.68 10.87 21.09
C SER A 416 -23.59 9.72 20.08
N VAL A 417 -22.68 8.78 20.32
CA VAL A 417 -22.44 7.62 19.43
C VAL A 417 -23.58 6.59 19.51
N LEU A 418 -24.48 6.76 20.48
CA LEU A 418 -25.66 5.93 20.69
C LEU A 418 -26.88 6.84 20.70
N GLU A 419 -27.76 6.67 19.73
CA GLU A 419 -29.20 6.86 19.88
C GLU A 419 -29.85 5.47 19.94
#